data_AF-A0A803YCV3-F1
#
_entry.id   AF-A0A803YCV3-F1
#
_cell.length_a   1.000
_cell.length_b   1.000
_cell.length_c   1.000
_cell.angle_alpha   90.00
_cell.angle_beta   90.00
_cell.angle_gamma   90.00
#
_symmetry.space_group_name_H-M   'P 1'
#
loop_
_entity.id
_entity.type
_entity.pdbx_description
1 polymer ?
#
loop_
_entity_poly.entity_id
_entity_poly.type
_entity_poly.pdbx_seq_one_letter_code
_entity_poly.pdbx_strand_id
1 'polypeptide(L)'
;MCKHAGLLLILGKLLLLHHEHPERKQAALSSEREELEQDQGLSCSQEEWWRDCLQALRENTLVTLANISGQLDLSPLPESLCLPILDGLLHWAVCPSAEAQDPFPALGSNAVLSPQSLVLEALSKLSTRDANVDLILAAPPISRLETLYSTLLRFLRDRKSAVCREMAVVLLASLAQGHSLAARAIALQERSIGDLLGFLEDSLAAARCQQSQAGLVHEQNAPCEPASVDMMRRAARALLALAEVDESRSQFTLHESRLLDISVSPAVDSLVSQVICEVLFLIARP
;
A
#
# COMPACT_ATOMS: atom_id res chain seq x y z
N MET A 1 -1.18 -18.24 -16.62
CA MET A 1 0.08 -17.90 -15.93
C MET A 1 -0.01 -18.14 -14.42
N CYS A 2 -1.02 -17.58 -13.72
CA CYS A 2 -1.17 -17.70 -12.25
C CYS A 2 -1.33 -19.12 -11.67
N LYS A 3 -1.55 -20.16 -12.49
CA LYS A 3 -1.64 -21.57 -12.06
C LYS A 3 -0.35 -22.38 -12.29
N HIS A 4 0.66 -21.78 -12.93
CA HIS A 4 1.87 -22.51 -13.32
C HIS A 4 2.92 -22.46 -12.20
N ALA A 5 3.04 -23.55 -11.44
CA ALA A 5 3.93 -23.62 -10.27
C ALA A 5 5.39 -23.24 -10.57
N GLY A 6 5.94 -23.71 -11.70
CA GLY A 6 7.32 -23.38 -12.08
C GLY A 6 7.54 -21.90 -12.39
N LEU A 7 6.50 -21.19 -12.87
CA LEU A 7 6.59 -19.75 -13.13
C LEU A 7 6.59 -19.00 -11.81
N LEU A 8 5.66 -19.33 -10.92
CA LEU A 8 5.56 -18.72 -9.60
C LEU A 8 6.83 -18.94 -8.76
N LEU A 9 7.44 -20.12 -8.87
CA LEU A 9 8.73 -20.42 -8.23
C LEU A 9 9.84 -19.48 -8.71
N ILE A 10 9.93 -19.27 -10.03
CA ILE A 10 10.94 -18.37 -10.61
C ILE A 10 10.68 -16.93 -10.18
N LEU A 11 9.44 -16.45 -10.30
CA LEU A 11 9.07 -15.09 -9.90
C LEU A 11 9.35 -14.84 -8.42
N GLY A 12 8.97 -15.77 -7.53
CA GLY A 12 9.23 -15.66 -6.10
C GLY A 12 10.72 -15.58 -5.77
N LYS A 13 11.56 -16.36 -6.47
CA LYS A 13 13.02 -16.30 -6.28
C LYS A 13 13.63 -14.99 -6.81
N LEU A 14 13.17 -14.49 -7.96
CA LEU A 14 13.73 -13.29 -8.59
C LEU A 14 13.42 -11.99 -7.83
N LEU A 15 12.36 -11.94 -7.02
CA LEU A 15 11.97 -10.75 -6.26
C LEU A 15 13.10 -10.20 -5.38
N LEU A 16 13.75 -11.08 -4.60
CA LEU A 16 14.78 -10.69 -3.63
C LEU A 16 16.17 -11.25 -3.96
N LEU A 17 16.33 -11.91 -5.11
CA LEU A 17 17.63 -12.42 -5.53
C LEU A 17 18.67 -11.29 -5.51
N HIS A 18 19.72 -11.43 -4.70
CA HIS A 18 20.79 -10.44 -4.50
C HIS A 18 20.32 -9.02 -4.15
N HIS A 19 19.14 -8.87 -3.53
CA HIS A 19 18.70 -7.60 -2.96
C HIS A 19 18.68 -7.71 -1.44
N GLU A 20 19.79 -7.33 -0.83
CA GLU A 20 20.01 -7.39 0.62
C GLU A 20 20.45 -6.02 1.14
N HIS A 21 19.98 -5.66 2.34
CA HIS A 21 20.44 -4.44 3.01
C HIS A 21 21.59 -4.79 3.96
N PRO A 22 22.74 -4.09 3.87
CA PRO A 22 23.81 -4.31 4.82
C PRO A 22 23.35 -3.92 6.23
N GLU A 23 23.74 -4.72 7.22
CA GLU A 23 23.50 -4.36 8.62
C GLU A 23 24.17 -3.01 8.93
N ARG A 24 23.40 -2.10 9.52
CA ARG A 24 23.95 -0.82 9.97
C ARG A 24 24.93 -1.07 11.11
N LYS A 25 26.23 -1.20 10.79
CA LYS A 25 27.29 -1.22 11.80
C LYS A 25 27.16 0.05 12.64
N GLN A 26 26.94 -0.10 13.96
CA GLN A 26 27.02 1.01 14.89
C GLN A 26 28.40 1.66 14.71
N ALA A 27 28.44 2.99 14.59
CA ALA A 27 29.66 3.72 14.26
C ALA A 27 30.76 3.39 15.29
N ALA A 28 31.70 2.53 14.90
CA ALA A 28 32.95 2.38 15.61
C ALA A 28 33.69 3.71 15.52
N LEU A 29 34.23 4.14 16.67
CA LEU A 29 34.98 5.37 16.83
C LEU A 29 36.13 5.44 15.80
N SER A 30 36.42 6.67 15.37
CA SER A 30 37.14 7.12 14.18
C SER A 30 38.59 6.66 13.96
N SER A 31 39.06 5.55 14.56
CA SER A 31 40.44 5.06 14.38
C SER A 31 40.56 3.81 13.50
N GLU A 32 39.47 3.04 13.28
CA GLU A 32 39.49 1.84 12.42
C GLU A 32 39.11 2.13 10.96
N ARG A 33 38.81 3.38 10.63
CA ARG A 33 38.31 3.78 9.30
C ARG A 33 39.42 3.81 8.24
N GLU A 34 40.64 4.16 8.62
CA GLU A 34 41.76 4.32 7.68
C GLU A 34 42.36 2.98 7.20
N GLU A 35 42.29 1.91 8.01
CA GLU A 35 42.78 0.58 7.61
C GLU A 35 41.78 -0.17 6.70
N LEU A 36 40.47 0.04 6.89
CA LEU A 36 39.42 -0.58 6.06
C LEU A 36 39.24 0.11 4.69
N GLU A 37 39.57 1.39 4.58
CA GLU A 37 39.50 2.12 3.30
C GLU A 37 40.64 1.72 2.34
N GLN A 38 41.79 1.27 2.84
CA GLN A 38 42.89 0.80 2.00
C GLN A 38 42.64 -0.59 1.40
N ASP A 39 41.90 -1.47 2.08
CA ASP A 39 41.62 -2.82 1.58
C ASP A 39 40.40 -2.88 0.64
N GLN A 40 39.51 -1.88 0.69
CA GLN A 40 38.38 -1.76 -0.25
C GLN A 40 38.78 -1.18 -1.62
N GLY A 41 39.91 -0.48 -1.71
CA GLY A 41 40.39 0.14 -2.96
C GLY A 41 40.95 -0.85 -4.00
N LEU A 42 41.08 -2.14 -3.66
CA LEU A 42 41.83 -3.12 -4.47
C LEU A 42 41.01 -4.34 -4.95
N SER A 43 39.70 -4.41 -4.70
CA SER A 43 38.85 -5.53 -5.18
C SER A 43 38.01 -5.23 -6.44
N CYS A 44 38.23 -4.09 -7.09
CA CYS A 44 37.52 -3.63 -8.29
C CYS A 44 37.92 -4.45 -9.56
N SER A 45 37.81 -5.78 -9.54
CA SER A 45 38.27 -6.64 -10.66
C SER A 45 37.31 -7.74 -11.12
N GLN A 46 36.05 -7.72 -10.68
CA GLN A 46 34.92 -8.37 -11.35
C GLN A 46 33.64 -7.66 -10.89
N GLU A 47 33.32 -6.52 -11.49
CA GLU A 47 31.98 -5.94 -11.37
C GLU A 47 30.97 -7.03 -11.75
N GLU A 48 30.00 -7.26 -10.88
CA GLU A 48 28.97 -8.29 -11.02
C GLU A 48 28.25 -8.15 -12.36
N TRP A 49 28.73 -8.89 -13.37
CA TRP A 49 28.28 -8.86 -14.77
C TRP A 49 26.76 -9.05 -14.93
N TRP A 50 26.11 -9.61 -13.92
CA TRP A 50 24.68 -9.90 -13.90
C TRP A 50 23.83 -8.75 -13.39
N ARG A 51 24.37 -7.66 -12.81
CA ARG A 51 23.60 -6.59 -12.15
C ARG A 51 22.54 -5.97 -13.07
N ASP A 52 22.94 -5.55 -14.27
CA ASP A 52 22.02 -4.92 -15.25
C ASP A 52 20.93 -5.89 -15.71
N CYS A 53 21.33 -7.15 -15.97
CA CYS A 53 20.40 -8.20 -16.34
C CYS A 53 19.42 -8.51 -15.20
N LEU A 54 19.90 -8.57 -13.97
CA LEU A 54 19.07 -8.85 -12.80
C LEU A 54 18.09 -7.72 -12.52
N GLN A 55 18.51 -6.46 -12.71
CA GLN A 55 17.61 -5.31 -12.58
C GLN A 55 16.44 -5.42 -13.57
N ALA A 56 16.73 -5.72 -14.85
CA ALA A 56 15.69 -5.93 -15.85
C ALA A 56 14.82 -7.16 -15.55
N LEU A 57 15.40 -8.26 -15.07
CA LEU A 57 14.65 -9.44 -14.64
C LEU A 57 13.72 -9.13 -13.46
N ARG A 58 14.16 -8.31 -12.53
CA ARG A 58 13.36 -7.89 -11.37
C ARG A 58 12.21 -6.98 -11.77
N GLU A 59 12.47 -6.00 -12.63
CA GLU A 59 11.42 -5.15 -13.23
C GLU A 59 10.36 -6.02 -13.91
N ASN A 60 10.77 -6.91 -14.82
CA ASN A 60 9.86 -7.81 -15.53
C ASN A 60 9.09 -8.73 -14.59
N THR A 61 9.73 -9.19 -13.50
CA THR A 61 9.08 -10.02 -12.47
C THR A 61 7.98 -9.24 -11.74
N LEU A 62 8.25 -8.01 -11.34
CA LEU A 62 7.29 -7.13 -10.66
C LEU A 62 6.12 -6.79 -11.57
N VAL A 63 6.38 -6.44 -12.83
CA VAL A 63 5.34 -6.19 -13.84
C VAL A 63 4.50 -7.45 -14.08
N THR A 64 5.14 -8.61 -14.17
CA THR A 64 4.43 -9.89 -14.34
C THR A 64 3.52 -10.18 -13.15
N LEU A 65 4.01 -9.99 -11.92
CA LEU A 65 3.23 -10.18 -10.69
C LEU A 65 2.05 -9.20 -10.59
N ALA A 66 2.28 -7.92 -10.88
CA ALA A 66 1.22 -6.90 -10.92
C ALA A 66 0.10 -7.29 -11.91
N ASN A 67 0.45 -7.88 -13.05
CA ASN A 67 -0.53 -8.35 -14.05
C ASN A 67 -1.29 -9.62 -13.63
N ILE A 68 -0.62 -10.61 -13.02
CA ILE A 68 -1.28 -11.89 -12.68
C ILE A 68 -1.99 -11.88 -11.32
N SER A 69 -1.63 -10.96 -10.42
CA SER A 69 -2.12 -10.86 -9.03
C SER A 69 -3.65 -10.84 -8.92
N GLY A 70 -4.35 -10.19 -9.85
CA GLY A 70 -5.82 -10.15 -9.86
C GLY A 70 -6.48 -11.53 -9.97
N GLN A 71 -5.79 -12.52 -10.57
CA GLN A 71 -6.25 -13.89 -10.71
C GLN A 71 -5.42 -14.90 -9.91
N LEU A 72 -4.49 -14.42 -9.08
CA LEU A 72 -3.62 -15.26 -8.27
C LEU A 72 -4.30 -15.56 -6.93
N ASP A 73 -4.60 -16.83 -6.72
CA ASP A 73 -5.00 -17.39 -5.43
C ASP A 73 -3.81 -18.15 -4.86
N LEU A 74 -3.32 -17.70 -3.72
CA LEU A 74 -2.16 -18.28 -3.04
C LEU A 74 -2.56 -19.43 -2.10
N SER A 75 -3.84 -19.55 -1.74
CA SER A 75 -4.33 -20.56 -0.80
C SER A 75 -4.07 -22.02 -1.23
N PRO A 76 -4.17 -22.43 -2.52
CA PRO A 76 -3.87 -23.81 -2.90
C PRO A 76 -2.37 -24.07 -3.09
N LEU A 77 -1.51 -23.04 -3.01
CA LEU A 77 -0.09 -23.17 -3.28
C LEU A 77 0.66 -23.64 -2.02
N PRO A 78 1.68 -24.50 -2.17
CA PRO A 78 2.55 -24.83 -1.05
C PRO A 78 3.33 -23.60 -0.57
N GLU A 79 3.72 -23.63 0.70
CA GLU A 79 4.47 -22.57 1.39
C GLU A 79 5.73 -22.14 0.63
N SER A 80 6.43 -23.11 0.02
CA SER A 80 7.64 -22.87 -0.79
C SER A 80 7.41 -22.00 -2.03
N LEU A 81 6.16 -21.79 -2.44
CA LEU A 81 5.78 -20.91 -3.55
C LEU A 81 5.15 -19.61 -3.07
N CYS A 82 4.24 -19.67 -2.10
CA CYS A 82 3.52 -18.47 -1.66
C CYS A 82 4.40 -17.55 -0.79
N LEU A 83 5.23 -18.09 0.11
CA LEU A 83 6.04 -17.26 0.99
C LEU A 83 7.07 -16.40 0.26
N PRO A 84 7.87 -16.91 -0.69
CA PRO A 84 8.82 -16.06 -1.41
C PRO A 84 8.15 -14.91 -2.17
N ILE A 85 6.93 -15.14 -2.68
CA ILE A 85 6.15 -14.10 -3.36
C ILE A 85 5.69 -13.05 -2.34
N LEU A 86 5.06 -13.48 -1.24
CA LEU A 86 4.55 -12.55 -0.22
C LEU A 86 5.69 -11.78 0.46
N ASP A 87 6.76 -12.47 0.84
CA ASP A 87 7.95 -11.86 1.47
C ASP A 87 8.57 -10.81 0.54
N GLY A 88 8.77 -11.13 -0.74
CA GLY A 88 9.29 -10.19 -1.71
C GLY A 88 8.38 -8.99 -1.95
N LEU A 89 7.06 -9.20 -2.12
CA LEU A 89 6.11 -8.11 -2.32
C LEU A 89 6.04 -7.18 -1.11
N LEU A 90 5.97 -7.75 0.10
CA LEU A 90 5.95 -6.99 1.34
C LEU A 90 7.25 -6.24 1.58
N HIS A 91 8.40 -6.85 1.29
CA HIS A 91 9.70 -6.21 1.37
C HIS A 91 9.76 -4.98 0.46
N TRP A 92 9.48 -5.14 -0.83
CA TRP A 92 9.49 -4.04 -1.79
C TRP A 92 8.47 -2.94 -1.47
N ALA A 93 7.35 -3.28 -0.81
CA ALA A 93 6.35 -2.30 -0.42
C ALA A 93 6.88 -1.32 0.65
N VAL A 94 7.72 -1.80 1.57
CA VAL A 94 8.29 -1.01 2.67
C VAL A 94 9.78 -0.71 2.52
N CYS A 95 10.39 -1.11 1.41
CA CYS A 95 11.82 -1.01 1.20
C CYS A 95 12.29 0.46 1.23
N PRO A 96 13.26 0.82 2.08
CA PRO A 96 13.76 2.19 2.18
C PRO A 96 14.74 2.56 1.07
N SER A 97 15.16 1.60 0.23
CA SER A 97 16.11 1.85 -0.86
C SER A 97 15.56 2.81 -1.90
N ALA A 98 16.45 3.61 -2.48
CA ALA A 98 16.16 4.40 -3.68
C ALA A 98 15.68 3.51 -4.83
N GLU A 99 16.22 2.29 -4.96
CA GLU A 99 15.77 1.31 -5.98
C GLU A 99 14.27 1.02 -5.91
N ALA A 100 13.67 1.05 -4.71
CA ALA A 100 12.25 0.76 -4.54
C ALA A 100 11.34 1.94 -4.86
N GLN A 101 11.83 3.16 -4.58
CA GLN A 101 11.05 4.39 -4.63
C GLN A 101 11.15 5.08 -6.00
N ASP A 102 12.31 5.00 -6.63
CA ASP A 102 12.59 5.66 -7.89
C ASP A 102 11.96 4.88 -9.07
N PRO A 103 11.57 5.58 -10.16
CA PRO A 103 11.13 4.93 -11.37
C PRO A 103 12.21 4.03 -11.98
N PHE A 104 11.81 2.98 -12.72
CA PHE A 104 12.77 2.13 -13.41
C PHE A 104 13.64 2.93 -14.40
N PRO A 105 14.98 2.77 -14.40
CA PRO A 105 15.86 3.50 -15.31
C PRO A 105 15.56 3.28 -16.79
N ALA A 106 15.00 2.11 -17.14
CA ALA A 106 14.64 1.76 -18.52
C ALA A 106 13.50 2.62 -19.09
N LEU A 107 12.68 3.26 -18.26
CA LEU A 107 11.45 3.94 -18.67
C LEU A 107 11.65 5.44 -19.05
N GLY A 108 12.87 5.97 -18.97
CA GLY A 108 13.19 7.36 -19.34
C GLY A 108 12.70 8.43 -18.34
N SER A 109 12.90 9.71 -18.67
CA SER A 109 12.78 10.84 -17.71
C SER A 109 11.36 11.18 -17.24
N ASN A 110 10.32 10.65 -17.89
CA ASN A 110 8.91 10.91 -17.54
C ASN A 110 8.24 9.69 -16.90
N ALA A 111 9.02 8.67 -16.54
CA ALA A 111 8.51 7.44 -15.93
C ALA A 111 7.97 7.70 -14.52
N VAL A 112 6.83 7.08 -14.20
CA VAL A 112 6.18 7.16 -12.88
C VAL A 112 6.13 5.79 -12.18
N LEU A 113 6.48 4.72 -12.90
CA LEU A 113 6.42 3.35 -12.38
C LEU A 113 7.69 3.01 -11.61
N SER A 114 7.53 2.84 -10.30
CA SER A 114 8.55 2.32 -9.37
C SER A 114 8.21 0.90 -8.89
N PRO A 115 9.18 0.12 -8.38
CA PRO A 115 8.89 -1.15 -7.72
C PRO A 115 7.81 -1.04 -6.64
N GLN A 116 7.85 0.02 -5.83
CA GLN A 116 6.86 0.25 -4.78
C GLN A 116 5.43 0.42 -5.34
N SER A 117 5.27 1.11 -6.48
CA SER A 117 3.96 1.24 -7.13
C SER A 117 3.44 -0.11 -7.69
N LEU A 118 4.32 -0.94 -8.26
CA LEU A 118 3.94 -2.24 -8.82
C LEU A 118 3.56 -3.25 -7.74
N VAL A 119 4.29 -3.27 -6.62
CA VAL A 119 3.93 -4.16 -5.50
C VAL A 119 2.69 -3.66 -4.77
N LEU A 120 2.45 -2.35 -4.70
CA LEU A 120 1.19 -1.82 -4.18
C LEU A 120 -0.01 -2.25 -5.05
N GLU A 121 0.14 -2.21 -6.37
CA GLU A 121 -0.85 -2.76 -7.30
C GLU A 121 -1.05 -4.26 -7.10
N ALA A 122 0.04 -5.03 -7.00
CA ALA A 122 -0.04 -6.48 -6.81
C ALA A 122 -0.70 -6.86 -5.48
N LEU A 123 -0.31 -6.22 -4.38
CA LEU A 123 -0.87 -6.46 -3.04
C LEU A 123 -2.34 -6.04 -2.96
N SER A 124 -2.71 -4.87 -3.52
CA SER A 124 -4.11 -4.44 -3.54
C SER A 124 -4.99 -5.41 -4.32
N LYS A 125 -4.54 -5.92 -5.48
CA LYS A 125 -5.23 -6.97 -6.23
C LYS A 125 -5.29 -8.30 -5.49
N LEU A 126 -4.21 -8.75 -4.85
CA LEU A 126 -4.20 -9.97 -4.04
C LEU A 126 -5.19 -9.88 -2.87
N SER A 127 -5.25 -8.72 -2.22
CA SER A 127 -6.12 -8.44 -1.07
C SER A 127 -7.62 -8.37 -1.40
N THR A 128 -8.00 -8.56 -2.66
CA THR A 128 -9.42 -8.71 -3.04
C THR A 128 -9.99 -10.09 -2.68
N ARG A 129 -9.13 -11.06 -2.33
CA ARG A 129 -9.52 -12.40 -1.85
C ARG A 129 -9.16 -12.53 -0.37
N ASP A 130 -10.13 -12.92 0.45
CA ASP A 130 -9.95 -13.06 1.91
C ASP A 130 -8.85 -14.08 2.25
N ALA A 131 -8.80 -15.22 1.53
CA ALA A 131 -7.76 -16.23 1.75
C ALA A 131 -6.34 -15.70 1.50
N ASN A 132 -6.16 -14.73 0.59
CA ASN A 132 -4.87 -14.09 0.38
C ASN A 132 -4.58 -13.06 1.49
N VAL A 133 -5.61 -12.38 2.00
CA VAL A 133 -5.47 -11.45 3.14
C VAL A 133 -4.95 -12.19 4.37
N ASP A 134 -5.50 -13.37 4.66
CA ASP A 134 -5.03 -14.21 5.76
C ASP A 134 -3.54 -14.55 5.63
N LEU A 135 -3.10 -14.91 4.41
CA LEU A 135 -1.70 -15.22 4.13
C LEU A 135 -0.80 -13.99 4.22
N ILE A 136 -1.27 -12.82 3.79
CA ILE A 136 -0.53 -11.55 3.92
C ILE A 136 -0.34 -11.21 5.41
N LEU A 137 -1.39 -11.34 6.21
CA LEU A 137 -1.36 -11.04 7.65
C LEU A 137 -0.55 -12.06 8.45
N ALA A 138 -0.45 -13.30 7.96
CA ALA A 138 0.39 -14.34 8.54
C ALA A 138 1.87 -14.25 8.12
N ALA A 139 2.22 -13.41 7.14
CA ALA A 139 3.57 -13.32 6.61
C ALA A 139 4.54 -12.66 7.63
N PRO A 140 5.64 -13.34 8.03
CA PRO A 140 6.63 -12.75 8.90
C PRO A 140 7.52 -11.73 8.15
N PRO A 141 8.14 -10.74 8.85
CA PRO A 141 7.95 -10.39 10.26
C PRO A 141 6.79 -9.40 10.46
N ILE A 142 6.10 -9.49 11.61
CA ILE A 142 4.93 -8.63 11.93
C ILE A 142 5.28 -7.14 11.92
N SER A 143 6.48 -6.75 12.36
CA SER A 143 6.95 -5.36 12.32
C SER A 143 6.95 -4.76 10.90
N ARG A 144 7.07 -5.61 9.87
CA ARG A 144 6.97 -5.19 8.47
C ARG A 144 5.54 -4.76 8.13
N LEU A 145 4.53 -5.42 8.68
CA LEU A 145 3.13 -5.05 8.47
C LEU A 145 2.81 -3.70 9.11
N GLU A 146 3.35 -3.40 10.29
CA GLU A 146 3.20 -2.07 10.91
C GLU A 146 3.79 -0.97 10.02
N THR A 147 4.99 -1.22 9.47
CA THR A 147 5.66 -0.30 8.54
C THR A 147 4.86 -0.15 7.23
N LEU A 148 4.23 -1.23 6.77
CA LEU A 148 3.32 -1.22 5.62
C LEU A 148 2.12 -0.32 5.91
N TYR A 149 1.46 -0.45 7.07
CA TYR A 149 0.33 0.40 7.43
C TYR A 149 0.71 1.89 7.44
N SER A 150 1.85 2.25 8.05
CA SER A 150 2.36 3.62 8.01
C SER A 150 2.60 4.12 6.57
N THR A 151 3.13 3.25 5.70
CA THR A 151 3.39 3.56 4.30
C THR A 151 2.10 3.78 3.50
N LEU A 152 1.08 2.95 3.72
CA LEU A 152 -0.23 3.09 3.08
C LEU A 152 -0.91 4.40 3.50
N LEU A 153 -0.92 4.72 4.79
CA LEU A 153 -1.46 5.98 5.29
C LEU A 153 -0.71 7.20 4.74
N ARG A 154 0.61 7.09 4.55
CA ARG A 154 1.39 8.12 3.87
C ARG A 154 0.94 8.33 2.42
N PHE A 155 0.59 7.27 1.67
CA PHE A 155 0.01 7.43 0.33
C PHE A 155 -1.35 8.17 0.36
N LEU A 156 -2.16 7.96 1.41
CA LEU A 156 -3.41 8.71 1.60
C LEU A 156 -3.16 10.19 1.86
N ARG A 157 -2.11 10.50 2.63
CA ARG A 157 -1.75 11.85 3.09
C ARG A 157 -1.05 12.70 2.02
N ASP A 158 -0.09 12.11 1.31
CA ASP A 158 0.80 12.85 0.41
C ASP A 158 0.08 13.35 -0.86
N ARG A 159 -1.03 12.71 -1.26
CA ARG A 159 -1.84 13.07 -2.45
C ARG A 159 -1.04 13.15 -3.76
N LYS A 160 0.17 12.59 -3.81
CA LYS A 160 1.08 12.64 -4.96
C LYS A 160 0.56 11.87 -6.18
N SER A 161 -0.11 10.75 -5.95
CA SER A 161 -0.66 9.89 -7.01
C SER A 161 -2.04 9.40 -6.61
N ALA A 162 -3.06 9.76 -7.41
CA ALA A 162 -4.44 9.32 -7.20
C ALA A 162 -4.54 7.78 -7.27
N VAL A 163 -3.84 7.16 -8.20
CA VAL A 163 -3.85 5.70 -8.38
C VAL A 163 -3.24 4.98 -7.17
N CYS A 164 -2.07 5.41 -6.71
CA CYS A 164 -1.45 4.81 -5.50
C CYS A 164 -2.32 5.04 -4.26
N ARG A 165 -2.97 6.20 -4.18
CA ARG A 165 -3.89 6.54 -3.09
C ARG A 165 -5.09 5.60 -3.05
N GLU A 166 -5.71 5.32 -4.18
CA GLU A 166 -6.82 4.37 -4.28
C GLU A 166 -6.38 2.94 -3.96
N MET A 167 -5.25 2.48 -4.50
CA MET A 167 -4.70 1.15 -4.19
C MET A 167 -4.38 0.99 -2.69
N ALA A 168 -3.89 2.06 -2.05
CA ALA A 168 -3.65 2.06 -0.61
C ALA A 168 -4.95 1.98 0.19
N VAL A 169 -6.04 2.64 -0.23
CA VAL A 169 -7.38 2.49 0.39
C VAL A 169 -7.90 1.07 0.22
N VAL A 170 -7.74 0.46 -0.97
CA VAL A 170 -8.13 -0.94 -1.20
C VAL A 170 -7.42 -1.86 -0.21
N LEU A 171 -6.09 -1.74 -0.11
CA LEU A 171 -5.29 -2.61 0.73
C LEU A 171 -5.57 -2.37 2.22
N LEU A 172 -5.68 -1.11 2.68
CA LEU A 172 -6.06 -0.80 4.07
C LEU A 172 -7.42 -1.38 4.43
N ALA A 173 -8.42 -1.21 3.56
CA ALA A 173 -9.76 -1.74 3.80
C ALA A 173 -9.77 -3.26 3.90
N SER A 174 -9.09 -3.95 2.98
CA SER A 174 -9.01 -5.41 2.99
C SER A 174 -8.27 -5.94 4.22
N LEU A 175 -7.12 -5.34 4.59
CA LEU A 175 -6.35 -5.77 5.76
C LEU A 175 -7.08 -5.50 7.07
N ALA A 176 -7.75 -4.35 7.21
CA ALA A 176 -8.53 -4.02 8.40
C ALA A 176 -9.74 -4.97 8.57
N GLN A 177 -10.45 -5.29 7.49
CA GLN A 177 -11.57 -6.24 7.53
C GLN A 177 -11.14 -7.69 7.73
N GLY A 178 -9.90 -8.05 7.34
CA GLY A 178 -9.41 -9.43 7.42
C GLY A 178 -9.13 -9.91 8.84
N HIS A 179 -8.64 -9.04 9.74
CA HIS A 179 -8.32 -9.44 11.10
C HIS A 179 -8.38 -8.29 12.11
N SER A 180 -8.95 -8.51 13.29
CA SER A 180 -9.09 -7.49 14.34
C SER A 180 -7.76 -6.91 14.83
N LEU A 181 -6.70 -7.73 14.91
CA LEU A 181 -5.36 -7.24 15.23
C LEU A 181 -4.80 -6.30 14.16
N ALA A 182 -5.10 -6.55 12.88
CA ALA A 182 -4.69 -5.66 11.79
C ALA A 182 -5.47 -4.34 11.86
N ALA A 183 -6.80 -4.40 12.06
CA ALA A 183 -7.62 -3.21 12.31
C ALA A 183 -7.09 -2.41 13.49
N ARG A 184 -6.79 -3.06 14.63
CA ARG A 184 -6.20 -2.39 15.80
C ARG A 184 -4.86 -1.75 15.48
N ALA A 185 -3.95 -2.46 14.81
CA ALA A 185 -2.63 -1.95 14.46
C ALA A 185 -2.71 -0.75 13.49
N ILE A 186 -3.65 -0.78 12.54
CA ILE A 186 -3.93 0.34 11.62
C ILE A 186 -4.49 1.53 12.40
N ALA A 187 -5.45 1.32 13.30
CA ALA A 187 -6.04 2.39 14.10
C ALA A 187 -4.97 3.09 14.97
N LEU A 188 -4.08 2.32 15.59
CA LEU A 188 -2.96 2.84 16.41
C LEU A 188 -1.91 3.64 15.61
N GLN A 189 -1.91 3.59 14.28
CA GLN A 189 -1.04 4.45 13.47
C GLN A 189 -1.42 5.93 13.61
N GLU A 190 -0.40 6.79 13.57
CA GLU A 190 -0.60 8.23 13.71
C GLU A 190 -1.50 8.77 12.58
N ARG A 191 -2.62 9.40 12.95
CA ARG A 191 -3.60 10.04 12.05
C ARG A 191 -4.31 9.08 11.09
N SER A 192 -4.33 7.78 11.36
CA SER A 192 -4.99 6.75 10.53
C SER A 192 -6.43 7.11 10.13
N ILE A 193 -7.29 7.36 11.13
CA ILE A 193 -8.70 7.75 10.96
C ILE A 193 -8.79 9.08 10.21
N GLY A 194 -7.93 10.04 10.57
CA GLY A 194 -7.91 11.37 9.96
C GLY A 194 -7.56 11.35 8.47
N ASP A 195 -6.63 10.49 8.06
CA ASP A 195 -6.17 10.31 6.68
C ASP A 195 -7.25 9.59 5.83
N LEU A 196 -7.94 8.58 6.40
CA LEU A 196 -9.11 7.94 5.76
C LEU A 196 -10.30 8.89 5.58
N LEU A 197 -10.60 9.71 6.59
CA LEU A 197 -11.62 10.75 6.48
C LEU A 197 -11.23 11.81 5.45
N GLY A 198 -9.95 12.20 5.40
CA GLY A 198 -9.45 13.12 4.39
C GLY A 198 -9.63 12.59 2.96
N PHE A 199 -9.52 11.27 2.75
CA PHE A 199 -9.85 10.64 1.47
C PHE A 199 -11.34 10.80 1.09
N LEU A 200 -12.24 10.58 2.04
CA LEU A 200 -13.68 10.75 1.82
C LEU A 200 -14.06 12.21 1.56
N GLU A 201 -13.51 13.13 2.34
CA GLU A 201 -13.75 14.58 2.22
C GLU A 201 -13.25 15.12 0.88
N ASP A 202 -12.05 14.73 0.45
CA ASP A 202 -11.52 15.13 -0.86
C ASP A 202 -12.40 14.60 -2.00
N SER A 203 -12.86 13.34 -1.90
CA SER A 203 -13.74 12.74 -2.90
C SER A 203 -15.09 13.46 -2.96
N LEU A 204 -15.62 13.90 -1.82
CA LEU A 204 -16.84 14.70 -1.76
C LEU A 204 -16.67 16.11 -2.30
N ALA A 205 -15.54 16.75 -2.01
CA ALA A 205 -15.22 18.04 -2.58
C ALA A 205 -15.17 17.96 -4.12
N ALA A 206 -14.52 16.92 -4.66
CA ALA A 206 -14.48 16.66 -6.09
C ALA A 206 -15.88 16.44 -6.70
N ALA A 207 -16.72 15.61 -6.07
CA ALA A 207 -18.08 15.35 -6.52
C ALA A 207 -18.95 16.63 -6.53
N ARG A 208 -18.84 17.47 -5.48
CA ARG A 208 -19.55 18.77 -5.41
C ARG A 208 -19.09 19.74 -6.49
N CYS A 209 -17.79 19.77 -6.79
CA CYS A 209 -17.24 20.58 -7.88
C CYS A 209 -17.81 20.15 -9.22
N GLN A 210 -17.88 18.84 -9.51
CA GLN A 210 -18.46 18.32 -10.74
C GLN A 210 -19.96 18.64 -10.87
N GLN A 211 -20.73 18.47 -9.80
CA GLN A 211 -22.17 18.77 -9.81
C GLN A 211 -22.45 20.26 -10.04
N SER A 212 -21.60 21.14 -9.49
CA SER A 212 -21.71 22.58 -9.69
C SER A 212 -21.34 23.01 -11.12
N GLN A 213 -20.37 22.31 -11.74
CA GLN A 213 -19.92 22.58 -13.11
C GLN A 213 -20.80 21.95 -14.19
N ALA A 214 -21.57 20.90 -13.89
CA ALA A 214 -22.49 20.27 -14.85
C ALA A 214 -23.57 21.23 -15.41
N GLY A 215 -23.78 22.39 -14.78
CA GLY A 215 -24.67 23.45 -15.26
C GLY A 215 -24.00 24.55 -16.12
N LEU A 216 -22.67 24.55 -16.27
CA LEU A 216 -21.90 25.57 -16.98
C LEU A 216 -21.09 24.92 -18.11
N VAL A 217 -21.15 25.53 -19.30
CA VAL A 217 -20.58 24.98 -20.54
C VAL A 217 -19.08 24.67 -20.39
N HIS A 218 -18.70 23.52 -20.95
CA HIS A 218 -17.39 22.88 -21.04
C HIS A 218 -16.22 23.85 -21.36
N GLU A 219 -15.68 24.55 -20.35
CA GLU A 219 -14.34 25.13 -20.41
C GLU A 219 -13.32 24.21 -19.73
N GLN A 220 -12.20 24.00 -20.42
CA GLN A 220 -11.14 23.03 -20.14
C GLN A 220 -10.32 23.37 -18.89
N ASN A 221 -10.92 23.29 -17.71
CA ASN A 221 -10.17 23.27 -16.45
C ASN A 221 -10.04 21.83 -15.95
N ALA A 222 -8.82 21.48 -15.49
CA ALA A 222 -8.40 20.13 -15.12
C ALA A 222 -9.48 19.37 -14.34
N PRO A 223 -9.84 18.13 -14.73
CA PRO A 223 -10.90 17.41 -14.06
C PRO A 223 -10.41 17.04 -12.67
N CYS A 224 -11.05 17.62 -11.66
CA CYS A 224 -11.08 17.01 -10.34
C CYS A 224 -11.90 15.72 -10.49
N GLU A 225 -11.25 14.65 -10.94
CA GLU A 225 -11.87 13.32 -11.04
C GLU A 225 -12.14 12.85 -9.60
N PRO A 226 -13.40 12.75 -9.15
CA PRO A 226 -13.71 12.20 -7.85
C PRO A 226 -13.30 10.73 -7.85
N ALA A 227 -12.88 10.25 -6.68
CA ALA A 227 -12.73 8.82 -6.49
C ALA A 227 -14.06 8.12 -6.76
N SER A 228 -13.99 6.89 -7.26
CA SER A 228 -15.18 6.06 -7.46
C SER A 228 -15.95 5.88 -6.14
N VAL A 229 -17.28 5.78 -6.23
CA VAL A 229 -18.16 5.44 -5.10
C VAL A 229 -17.70 4.14 -4.42
N ASP A 230 -17.14 3.18 -5.17
CA ASP A 230 -16.58 1.96 -4.59
C ASP A 230 -15.37 2.24 -3.70
N MET A 231 -14.49 3.16 -4.10
CA MET A 231 -13.32 3.56 -3.31
C MET A 231 -13.74 4.29 -2.05
N MET A 232 -14.73 5.18 -2.13
CA MET A 232 -15.31 5.82 -0.95
C MET A 232 -15.92 4.79 -0.01
N ARG A 233 -16.65 3.80 -0.53
CA ARG A 233 -17.22 2.72 0.28
C ARG A 233 -16.14 1.88 0.96
N ARG A 234 -15.02 1.60 0.29
CA ARG A 234 -13.87 0.90 0.87
C ARG A 234 -13.23 1.70 2.00
N ALA A 235 -13.01 3.00 1.83
CA ALA A 235 -12.52 3.86 2.90
C ALA A 235 -13.48 3.89 4.10
N ALA A 236 -14.80 3.97 3.86
CA ALA A 236 -15.81 3.92 4.91
C ALA A 236 -15.81 2.55 5.64
N ARG A 237 -15.66 1.43 4.91
CA ARG A 237 -15.55 0.09 5.51
C ARG A 237 -14.26 -0.12 6.28
N ALA A 238 -13.17 0.50 5.83
CA ALA A 238 -11.94 0.54 6.63
C ALA A 238 -12.22 1.22 7.97
N LEU A 239 -12.84 2.41 7.96
CA LEU A 239 -13.24 3.13 9.19
C LEU A 239 -14.17 2.28 10.06
N LEU A 240 -15.11 1.53 9.48
CA LEU A 240 -15.98 0.61 10.20
C LEU A 240 -15.19 -0.48 10.92
N ALA A 241 -14.30 -1.17 10.21
CA ALA A 241 -13.43 -2.20 10.80
C ALA A 241 -12.54 -1.62 11.94
N LEU A 242 -12.07 -0.37 11.80
CA LEU A 242 -11.35 0.32 12.87
C LEU A 242 -12.25 0.67 14.07
N ALA A 243 -13.54 0.94 13.88
CA ALA A 243 -14.48 1.29 14.96
C ALA A 243 -15.07 0.07 15.70
N GLU A 244 -15.05 -1.10 15.04
CA GLU A 244 -15.42 -2.39 15.66
C GLU A 244 -14.45 -2.81 16.77
N VAL A 245 -13.20 -2.35 16.71
CA VAL A 245 -12.20 -2.56 17.77
C VAL A 245 -12.45 -1.58 18.92
N ASP A 246 -12.73 -2.10 20.12
CA ASP A 246 -13.11 -1.27 21.28
C ASP A 246 -12.00 -0.27 21.67
N GLU A 247 -10.74 -0.67 21.62
CA GLU A 247 -9.61 0.18 22.05
C GLU A 247 -9.41 1.42 21.16
N SER A 248 -9.79 1.35 19.88
CA SER A 248 -9.64 2.45 18.92
C SER A 248 -10.79 3.44 18.94
N ARG A 249 -11.95 3.13 19.56
CA ARG A 249 -13.09 4.07 19.65
C ARG A 249 -12.72 5.42 20.25
N SER A 250 -11.80 5.42 21.22
CA SER A 250 -11.28 6.66 21.83
C SER A 250 -10.64 7.61 20.81
N GLN A 251 -10.03 7.08 19.75
CA GLN A 251 -9.39 7.87 18.69
C GLN A 251 -10.38 8.52 17.74
N PHE A 252 -11.61 8.01 17.65
CA PHE A 252 -12.68 8.57 16.82
C PHE A 252 -13.31 9.83 17.41
N THR A 253 -13.15 10.06 18.72
CA THR A 253 -13.77 11.21 19.43
C THR A 253 -13.38 12.57 18.81
N LEU A 254 -12.13 12.71 18.34
CA LEU A 254 -11.63 13.93 17.68
C LEU A 254 -12.16 14.11 16.24
N HIS A 255 -12.87 13.11 15.72
CA HIS A 255 -13.30 13.01 14.33
C HIS A 255 -14.82 12.86 14.16
N GLU A 256 -15.57 12.80 15.26
CA GLU A 256 -17.02 12.64 15.26
C GLU A 256 -17.74 13.72 14.45
N SER A 257 -17.36 15.00 14.61
CA SER A 257 -17.93 16.09 13.80
C SER A 257 -17.74 15.89 12.30
N ARG A 258 -16.56 15.38 11.89
CA ARG A 258 -16.25 15.14 10.47
C ARG A 258 -17.06 13.97 9.91
N LEU A 259 -17.23 12.91 10.70
CA LEU A 259 -18.10 11.79 10.34
C LEU A 259 -19.56 12.24 10.19
N LEU A 260 -20.04 13.09 11.09
CA LEU A 260 -21.37 13.69 11.01
C LEU A 260 -21.52 14.51 9.73
N ASP A 261 -20.57 15.41 9.44
CA ASP A 261 -20.58 16.25 8.24
C ASP A 261 -20.61 15.44 6.94
N ILE A 262 -19.89 14.32 6.90
CA ILE A 262 -19.94 13.37 5.78
C ILE A 262 -21.32 12.72 5.71
N SER A 263 -21.84 12.17 6.82
CA SER A 263 -23.10 11.42 6.85
C SER A 263 -24.31 12.22 6.37
N VAL A 264 -24.36 13.52 6.72
CA VAL A 264 -25.45 14.44 6.37
C VAL A 264 -25.29 15.08 5.00
N SER A 265 -24.16 14.86 4.32
CA SER A 265 -23.91 15.52 3.05
C SER A 265 -24.81 14.96 1.95
N PRO A 266 -25.55 15.80 1.21
CA PRO A 266 -26.41 15.35 0.12
C PRO A 266 -25.62 14.85 -1.11
N ALA A 267 -24.31 15.11 -1.16
CA ALA A 267 -23.42 14.66 -2.23
C ALA A 267 -22.82 13.26 -1.98
N VAL A 268 -23.00 12.69 -0.78
CA VAL A 268 -22.55 11.33 -0.46
C VAL A 268 -23.52 10.31 -1.04
N ASP A 269 -23.00 9.26 -1.66
CA ASP A 269 -23.79 8.10 -2.08
C ASP A 269 -24.40 7.38 -0.87
N SER A 270 -25.65 6.92 -1.03
CA SER A 270 -26.42 6.27 0.04
C SER A 270 -25.70 5.09 0.73
N LEU A 271 -24.94 4.29 -0.02
CA LEU A 271 -24.21 3.14 0.53
C LEU A 271 -23.01 3.59 1.37
N VAL A 272 -22.37 4.70 1.00
CA VAL A 272 -21.27 5.28 1.78
C VAL A 272 -21.83 5.91 3.05
N SER A 273 -22.93 6.67 2.95
CA SER A 273 -23.62 7.26 4.11
C SER A 273 -24.05 6.19 5.11
N GLN A 274 -24.62 5.07 4.64
CA GLN A 274 -25.01 3.96 5.52
C GLN A 274 -23.83 3.43 6.36
N VAL A 275 -22.68 3.17 5.73
CA VAL A 275 -21.50 2.67 6.44
C VAL A 275 -20.98 3.71 7.45
N ILE A 276 -20.98 5.00 7.09
CA ILE A 276 -20.57 6.07 8.01
C ILE A 276 -21.53 6.19 9.20
N CYS A 277 -22.83 6.03 9.00
CA CYS A 277 -23.82 5.96 10.07
C CYS A 277 -23.59 4.77 11.00
N GLU A 278 -23.18 3.61 10.47
CA GLU A 278 -22.78 2.45 11.27
C GLU A 278 -21.53 2.75 12.11
N VAL A 279 -20.53 3.44 11.55
CA VAL A 279 -19.36 3.92 12.31
C VAL A 279 -19.80 4.85 13.45
N LEU A 280 -20.62 5.86 13.17
CA LEU A 280 -21.16 6.80 14.16
C LEU A 280 -21.91 6.08 15.29
N PHE A 281 -22.67 5.05 14.93
CA PHE A 281 -23.38 4.23 15.92
C PHE A 281 -22.44 3.42 16.83
N LEU A 282 -21.35 2.86 16.29
CA LEU A 282 -20.38 2.11 17.09
C LEU A 282 -19.60 3.02 18.05
N ILE A 283 -19.23 4.23 17.62
CA ILE A 283 -18.46 5.15 18.47
C ILE A 283 -19.33 5.83 19.53
N ALA A 284 -20.64 5.95 19.31
CA ALA A 284 -21.59 6.50 20.28
C ALA A 284 -21.97 5.51 21.39
N ARG A 285 -21.68 4.21 21.21
CA ARG A 285 -21.90 3.21 22.25
C ARG A 285 -20.81 3.32 23.34
N PRO A 286 -21.19 3.29 24.63
CA PRO A 286 -20.24 3.31 25.74
C PRO A 286 -19.35 2.07 25.78
#